data_AF-A0A2E6T4T7-F1
#
_entry.id   AF-A0A2E6T4T7-F1
#
_cell.length_a   1.000
_cell.length_b   1.000
_cell.length_c   1.000
_cell.angle_alpha   90.00
_cell.angle_beta   90.00
_cell.angle_gamma   90.00
#
_symmetry.space_group_name_H-M   'P 1'
#
loop_
_entity.id
_entity.type
_entity.pdbx_description
1 polymer ?
#
loop_
_entity_poly.entity_id
_entity_poly.type
_entity_poly.pdbx_seq_one_letter_code
_entity_poly.pdbx_strand_id
1 'polypeptide(L)'
;MDLMAENRLALTRREFLGRGATGIGAAALASLLGQRLGNAAAHIETGFPQFPAKAKRIIYLTQSGAPSHTDLYDYKPDLKAWRGKELPASIR
;
A
#
# COMPACT_ATOMS: atom_id res chain seq x y z
N MET A 1 20.55 -12.04 -54.27
CA MET A 1 19.44 -12.81 -53.69
C MET A 1 19.22 -14.02 -54.57
N ASP A 2 19.55 -15.21 -54.08
CA ASP A 2 19.29 -16.47 -54.79
C ASP A 2 17.96 -17.04 -54.29
N LEU A 3 16.92 -16.90 -55.13
CA LEU A 3 15.56 -17.33 -54.85
C LEU A 3 15.45 -18.85 -54.61
N MET A 4 16.31 -19.65 -55.25
CA MET A 4 16.29 -21.10 -55.10
C MET A 4 16.86 -21.52 -53.75
N ALA A 5 17.89 -20.83 -53.28
CA ALA A 5 18.46 -21.04 -51.95
C ALA A 5 17.47 -20.63 -50.84
N GLU A 6 16.78 -19.49 -51.00
CA GLU A 6 15.76 -19.02 -50.06
C GLU A 6 14.57 -19.97 -49.96
N ASN A 7 14.08 -20.49 -51.09
CA ASN A 7 12.99 -21.46 -51.12
C ASN A 7 13.37 -22.76 -50.41
N ARG A 8 14.59 -23.27 -50.67
CA ARG A 8 15.11 -24.47 -49.98
C ARG A 8 15.19 -24.27 -48.47
N LEU A 9 15.60 -23.09 -48.00
CA LEU A 9 15.66 -22.77 -46.56
C LEU A 9 14.26 -22.73 -45.94
N ALA A 10 13.30 -22.09 -46.61
CA ALA A 10 11.91 -21.98 -46.16
C ALA A 10 11.21 -23.35 -46.01
N LEU A 11 11.63 -24.35 -46.78
CA LEU A 11 11.11 -25.72 -46.68
C LEU A 11 11.75 -26.56 -45.56
N THR A 12 12.85 -26.11 -44.95
CA THR A 12 13.49 -26.89 -43.89
C THR A 12 12.74 -26.73 -42.56
N ARG A 13 12.48 -27.87 -41.89
CA ARG A 13 11.89 -27.88 -40.54
C ARG A 13 12.71 -27.07 -39.54
N ARG A 14 14.05 -27.08 -39.67
CA ARG A 14 14.95 -26.35 -38.80
C ARG A 14 14.76 -24.83 -38.91
N GLU A 15 14.64 -24.30 -40.14
CA GLU A 15 14.42 -22.87 -40.35
C GLU A 15 13.02 -22.46 -39.90
N PHE A 16 12.01 -23.28 -40.22
CA PHE A 16 10.62 -23.05 -39.81
C PHE A 16 10.48 -22.99 -38.28
N LEU A 17 11.00 -24.00 -37.57
CA LEU A 17 10.94 -24.06 -36.12
C LEU A 17 11.86 -23.01 -35.48
N GLY A 18 13.04 -22.75 -36.05
CA GLY A 18 13.98 -21.73 -35.57
C GLY A 18 13.38 -20.34 -35.60
N ARG A 19 12.90 -19.89 -36.78
CA ARG A 19 12.27 -18.57 -36.93
C ARG A 19 10.94 -18.46 -36.19
N GLY A 20 10.11 -19.50 -36.25
CA GLY A 20 8.80 -19.53 -35.60
C GLY A 20 8.92 -19.46 -34.07
N ALA A 21 9.85 -20.21 -33.48
CA ALA A 21 10.09 -20.18 -32.03
C ALA A 21 10.56 -18.80 -31.55
N THR A 22 11.39 -18.10 -32.33
CA THR A 22 11.80 -16.73 -31.99
C THR A 22 10.61 -15.76 -31.98
N GLY A 23 9.71 -15.85 -32.96
CA GLY A 23 8.51 -15.01 -33.01
C GLY A 23 7.56 -15.25 -31.84
N ILE A 24 7.28 -16.52 -31.52
CA ILE A 24 6.43 -16.89 -30.37
C ILE A 24 7.08 -16.47 -29.05
N GLY A 25 8.40 -16.69 -28.91
CA GLY A 25 9.15 -16.27 -27.73
C GLY A 25 9.14 -14.76 -27.52
N ALA A 26 9.28 -13.98 -28.58
CA ALA A 26 9.19 -12.52 -28.52
C ALA A 26 7.78 -12.05 -28.10
N ALA A 27 6.72 -12.67 -28.61
CA ALA A 27 5.35 -12.36 -28.21
C ALA A 27 5.08 -12.71 -26.73
N ALA A 28 5.57 -13.87 -26.26
CA ALA A 28 5.48 -14.27 -24.86
C ALA A 28 6.24 -13.29 -23.94
N LEU A 29 7.45 -12.90 -24.33
CA LEU A 29 8.26 -11.92 -23.59
C LEU A 29 7.56 -10.55 -23.54
N ALA A 30 7.00 -10.08 -24.66
CA ALA A 30 6.23 -8.84 -24.71
C ALA A 30 4.98 -8.89 -23.83
N SER A 31 4.30 -10.03 -23.74
CA SER A 31 3.17 -10.21 -22.83
C SER A 31 3.60 -10.12 -21.35
N LEU A 32 4.68 -10.81 -20.97
CA LEU A 32 5.21 -10.80 -19.61
C LEU A 32 5.75 -9.43 -19.18
N LEU A 33 6.51 -8.76 -20.05
CA LEU A 33 7.08 -7.44 -19.77
C LEU A 33 6.05 -6.33 -19.90
N GLY A 34 5.12 -6.42 -20.84
CA GLY A 34 4.07 -5.43 -21.08
C GLY A 34 3.17 -5.24 -19.85
N GLN A 35 2.81 -6.32 -19.15
CA GLN A 35 2.09 -6.21 -17.88
C GLN A 35 2.91 -5.51 -16.78
N ARG A 36 4.21 -5.77 -16.70
CA ARG A 36 5.09 -5.12 -15.71
C ARG A 36 5.36 -3.66 -16.02
N LEU A 37 5.61 -3.32 -17.27
CA LEU A 37 5.87 -1.94 -17.72
C LEU A 37 4.59 -1.09 -17.66
N GLY A 38 3.43 -1.65 -18.02
CA GLY A 38 2.13 -0.98 -17.88
C GLY A 38 1.77 -0.67 -16.42
N ASN A 39 2.03 -1.61 -15.50
CA ASN A 39 1.81 -1.39 -14.06
C ASN A 39 2.82 -0.41 -13.45
N ALA A 40 4.07 -0.39 -13.91
CA ALA A 40 5.07 0.56 -13.45
C ALA A 40 4.73 2.02 -13.87
N ALA A 41 4.10 2.21 -15.03
CA ALA A 41 3.62 3.52 -15.49
C ALA A 41 2.32 3.98 -14.79
N ALA A 42 1.53 3.05 -14.26
CA ALA A 42 0.29 3.35 -13.54
C ALA A 42 0.52 3.79 -12.06
N HIS A 43 1.72 3.59 -11.52
CA HIS A 43 2.10 3.99 -10.15
C HIS A 43 2.68 5.41 -10.06
N ILE A 44 2.14 6.37 -10.83
CA ILE A 44 2.22 7.77 -10.39
C ILE A 44 1.04 7.96 -9.42
N GLU A 45 1.19 7.45 -8.20
CA GLU A 45 0.20 7.62 -7.14
C GLU A 45 0.25 9.07 -6.64
N THR A 46 -0.52 9.96 -7.26
CA THR A 46 -0.85 11.29 -6.70
C THR A 46 -1.97 11.20 -5.65
N GLY A 47 -2.13 10.06 -4.97
CA GLY A 47 -3.26 9.81 -4.08
C GLY A 47 -2.83 9.07 -2.81
N PHE A 48 -3.31 9.55 -1.67
CA PHE A 48 -3.18 8.88 -0.38
C PHE A 48 -3.65 7.42 -0.51
N PRO A 49 -2.93 6.45 0.07
CA PRO A 49 -3.24 5.03 -0.10
C PRO A 49 -4.66 4.71 0.38
N GLN A 50 -5.54 4.33 -0.56
CA GLN A 50 -6.93 3.92 -0.31
C GLN A 50 -7.01 2.49 0.24
N PHE A 51 -6.29 2.20 1.31
CA PHE A 51 -6.51 0.95 2.04
C PHE A 51 -7.68 1.14 3.00
N PRO A 52 -8.62 0.17 3.10
CA PRO A 52 -9.62 0.20 4.15
C PRO A 52 -8.91 0.10 5.50
N ALA A 53 -8.90 1.19 6.27
CA ALA A 53 -8.26 1.23 7.57
C ALA A 53 -8.94 0.24 8.52
N LYS A 54 -8.17 -0.75 9.03
CA LYS A 54 -8.63 -1.66 10.08
C LYS A 54 -8.13 -1.16 11.43
N ALA A 55 -9.02 -0.65 12.27
CA ALA A 55 -8.68 -0.31 13.65
C ALA A 55 -8.39 -1.59 14.45
N LYS A 56 -7.17 -1.72 14.99
CA LYS A 56 -6.76 -2.89 15.79
C LYS A 56 -7.23 -2.80 17.24
N ARG A 57 -7.37 -1.59 17.78
CA ARG A 57 -7.75 -1.32 19.18
C ARG A 57 -8.51 0.01 19.23
N ILE A 58 -9.56 0.05 20.05
CA ILE A 58 -10.36 1.26 20.30
C ILE A 58 -10.37 1.48 21.82
N ILE A 59 -10.02 2.69 22.27
CA ILE A 59 -10.17 3.12 23.66
C ILE A 59 -11.39 4.06 23.69
N TYR A 60 -12.45 3.65 24.36
CA TYR A 60 -13.68 4.43 24.52
C TYR A 60 -13.84 4.83 25.98
N LEU A 61 -13.95 6.13 26.24
CA LEU A 61 -14.02 6.69 27.59
C LEU A 61 -15.40 7.32 27.78
N THR A 62 -16.22 6.72 28.64
CA THR A 62 -17.54 7.27 28.98
C THR A 62 -17.40 8.27 30.12
N GLN A 63 -17.43 9.56 29.80
CA GLN A 63 -17.48 10.63 30.79
C GLN A 63 -18.92 11.13 30.89
N SER A 64 -19.63 10.69 31.95
CA SER A 64 -21.01 11.12 32.20
C SER A 64 -21.04 12.63 32.45
N GLY A 65 -21.73 13.38 31.61
CA GLY A 65 -21.90 14.83 31.78
C GLY A 65 -20.76 15.72 31.26
N ALA A 66 -19.90 15.19 30.37
CA ALA A 66 -18.66 15.80 29.85
C ALA A 66 -17.45 15.63 30.80
N PRO A 67 -16.21 15.61 30.29
CA PRO A 67 -15.03 15.66 31.14
C PRO A 67 -15.11 16.88 32.06
N SER A 68 -14.99 16.69 33.37
CA SER A 68 -14.75 17.84 34.24
C SER A 68 -13.43 18.50 33.78
N HIS A 69 -13.31 19.82 33.88
CA HIS A 69 -12.05 20.51 33.53
C HIS A 69 -10.85 19.91 34.28
N THR A 70 -11.09 19.39 35.48
CA THR A 70 -10.14 18.63 36.30
C THR A 70 -9.75 17.27 35.73
N ASP A 71 -10.66 16.57 35.04
CA ASP A 71 -10.45 15.23 34.46
C ASP A 71 -9.77 15.24 33.08
N LEU A 72 -9.45 16.42 32.54
CA LEU A 72 -8.65 16.53 31.33
C LEU A 72 -7.19 16.11 31.58
N TYR A 73 -6.54 15.67 30.50
CA TYR A 73 -5.17 15.14 30.47
C TYR A 73 -4.06 16.17 30.72
N ASP A 74 -4.35 17.32 31.32
CA ASP A 74 -3.31 18.27 31.66
C ASP A 74 -2.48 17.73 32.81
N TYR A 75 -1.16 17.87 32.68
CA TYR A 75 -0.23 17.51 33.73
C TYR A 75 -0.39 18.45 34.93
N LYS A 76 -0.85 17.89 36.06
CA LYS A 76 -1.13 18.62 37.30
C LYS A 76 -0.26 18.06 38.44
N PRO A 77 1.02 18.47 38.54
CA PRO A 77 1.99 17.88 39.49
C PRO A 77 1.56 18.04 40.95
N ASP A 78 0.93 19.17 41.28
CA ASP A 78 0.54 19.51 42.63
C ASP A 78 -0.62 18.65 43.16
N LEU A 79 -1.42 18.02 42.29
CA LEU A 79 -2.51 17.13 42.72
C LEU A 79 -2.03 16.00 43.65
N LYS A 80 -0.76 15.58 43.52
CA LYS A 80 -0.16 14.61 44.46
C LYS A 80 -0.07 15.16 45.89
N ALA A 81 0.27 16.44 46.04
CA ALA A 81 0.42 17.09 47.34
C ALA A 81 -0.94 17.42 48.00
N TRP A 82 -2.00 17.54 47.21
CA TRP A 82 -3.35 17.86 47.68
C TRP A 82 -4.25 16.62 47.84
N ARG A 83 -3.78 15.43 47.46
CA ARG A 83 -4.52 14.17 47.61
C ARG A 83 -4.89 13.92 49.07
N GLY A 84 -6.19 13.77 49.34
CA GLY A 84 -6.72 13.42 50.66
C GLY A 84 -6.78 14.57 51.66
N LYS A 85 -6.49 15.82 51.25
CA LYS A 85 -6.70 17.00 52.09
C LYS A 85 -8.17 17.40 52.04
N GLU A 86 -8.73 17.73 53.20
CA GLU A 86 -10.08 18.31 53.26
C GLU A 86 -10.12 19.71 52.63
N LEU A 87 -11.29 20.05 52.09
CA LEU A 87 -11.56 21.41 51.62
C LEU A 87 -11.46 22.39 52.80
N PRO A 88 -10.83 23.56 52.61
CA PRO A 88 -10.82 24.61 53.60
C PRO A 88 -12.24 24.99 54.03
N ALA A 89 -12.41 25.38 55.29
CA ALA A 89 -13.72 25.76 55.84
C ALA A 89 -14.39 26.94 55.10
N SER A 90 -13.62 27.75 54.36
CA SER A 90 -14.12 28.85 53.54
C SER A 90 -14.79 28.42 52.23
N ILE A 91 -14.60 27.16 51.81
CA ILE A 91 -15.12 26.60 50.54
C ILE A 91 -16.19 25.52 50.81
N ARG A 92 -16.54 25.28 52.08
CA ARG A 92 -17.59 24.33 52.47
C ARG A 92 -18.99 24.93 52.32
#